data_AF-C3XY00-F1
#
_entry.id   AF-C3XY00-F1
#
_cell.length_a   1.000
_cell.length_b   1.000
_cell.length_c   1.000
_cell.angle_alpha   90.00
_cell.angle_beta   90.00
_cell.angle_gamma   90.00
#
_symmetry.space_group_name_H-M   'P 1'
#
loop_
_entity.id
_entity.type
_entity.pdbx_description
1 polymer ?
#
loop_
_entity_poly.entity_id
_entity_poly.type
_entity_poly.pdbx_seq_one_letter_code
_entity_poly.pdbx_strand_id
1 'polypeptide(L)'
;MSIVTCVSQAQYIFIYQSVLEHHLYGDTELEVANMHRYMHKLHTKQPGSNLTGMETEFKNLTKIPIEKHHMRSGNLPDNISKNRVLQVLPCK
;
A
#
# COMPACT_ATOMS: atom_id res chain seq x y z
N MET A 1 -30.24 1.49 0.64
CA MET A 1 -29.03 1.71 -0.18
C MET A 1 -28.88 3.22 -0.36
N SER A 2 -28.43 3.89 0.70
CA SER A 2 -28.31 5.35 0.72
C SER A 2 -26.99 5.69 0.07
N ILE A 3 -27.05 6.26 -1.14
CA ILE A 3 -25.91 6.91 -1.75
C ILE A 3 -25.52 8.02 -0.77
N VAL A 4 -24.39 7.84 -0.11
CA VAL A 4 -23.75 8.84 0.73
C VAL A 4 -23.63 10.10 -0.12
N THR A 5 -24.46 11.10 0.18
CA THR A 5 -24.34 12.42 -0.42
C THR A 5 -22.93 12.91 -0.10
N CYS A 6 -22.10 13.16 -1.11
CA CYS A 6 -20.76 13.71 -0.92
C CYS A 6 -20.90 15.15 -0.41
N VAL A 7 -20.88 15.33 0.91
CA VAL A 7 -21.07 16.64 1.56
C VAL A 7 -19.81 17.51 1.41
N SER A 8 -18.65 16.92 1.13
CA SER A 8 -17.38 17.63 0.96
C SER A 8 -16.51 17.07 -0.16
N GLN A 9 -15.64 17.92 -0.70
CA GLN A 9 -14.62 17.53 -1.70
C GLN A 9 -13.72 16.40 -1.18
N ALA A 10 -13.40 16.38 0.11
CA ALA A 10 -12.59 15.32 0.72
C ALA A 10 -13.28 13.95 0.67
N GLN A 11 -14.58 13.89 0.94
CA GLN A 11 -15.35 12.64 0.85
C GLN A 11 -15.45 12.12 -0.59
N TYR A 12 -15.61 13.02 -1.56
CA TYR A 12 -15.60 12.65 -2.97
C TYR A 12 -14.25 12.05 -3.37
N ILE A 13 -13.14 12.71 -3.02
CA ILE A 13 -11.78 12.19 -3.27
C ILE A 13 -11.60 10.81 -2.63
N PHE A 14 -12.04 10.65 -1.38
CA PHE A 14 -11.94 9.38 -0.66
C PHE A 14 -12.69 8.25 -1.39
N ILE A 15 -13.92 8.48 -1.87
CA ILE A 15 -14.67 7.45 -2.62
C ILE A 15 -13.91 7.04 -3.89
N TYR A 16 -13.35 7.99 -4.64
CA TYR A 16 -12.54 7.68 -5.81
C TYR A 16 -11.28 6.89 -5.44
N GLN A 17 -10.61 7.26 -4.35
CA GLN A 17 -9.45 6.54 -3.83
C GLN A 17 -9.81 5.10 -3.44
N SER A 18 -10.91 4.88 -2.71
CA SER A 18 -11.36 3.53 -2.33
C SER A 18 -11.67 2.66 -3.54
N VAL A 19 -12.38 3.19 -4.54
CA VAL A 19 -12.69 2.44 -5.76
C VAL A 19 -11.43 2.14 -6.57
N LEU A 20 -10.51 3.09 -6.68
CA LEU A 20 -9.23 2.89 -7.35
C LEU A 20 -8.36 1.85 -6.64
N GLU A 21 -8.29 1.89 -5.30
CA GLU A 21 -7.56 0.92 -4.49
C GLU A 21 -8.09 -0.50 -4.71
N HIS A 22 -9.41 -0.67 -4.67
CA HIS A 22 -10.04 -1.96 -4.95
C HIS A 22 -9.77 -2.43 -6.39
N HIS A 23 -9.78 -1.52 -7.38
CA HIS A 23 -9.44 -1.86 -8.76
C HIS A 23 -7.97 -2.30 -8.93
N LEU A 24 -7.05 -1.66 -8.21
CA LEU A 24 -5.61 -1.92 -8.33
C LEU A 24 -5.16 -3.19 -7.60
N TYR A 25 -5.70 -3.47 -6.42
CA TYR A 25 -5.20 -4.54 -5.55
C TYR A 25 -6.22 -5.66 -5.31
N GLY A 26 -7.51 -5.42 -5.58
CA GLY A 26 -8.57 -6.39 -5.36
C GLY A 26 -8.75 -6.74 -3.88
N ASP A 27 -9.33 -7.91 -3.64
CA ASP A 27 -9.43 -8.50 -2.32
C ASP A 27 -8.20 -9.39 -2.06
N THR A 28 -7.45 -9.06 -1.01
CA THR A 28 -6.24 -9.79 -0.59
C THR A 28 -6.45 -10.54 0.73
N GLU A 29 -7.65 -10.50 1.29
CA GLU A 29 -7.99 -11.28 2.48
C GLU A 29 -8.05 -12.78 2.14
N LEU A 30 -7.65 -13.60 3.10
CA LEU A 30 -7.55 -15.03 2.90
C LEU A 30 -8.02 -15.80 4.14
N GLU A 31 -8.94 -16.73 3.92
CA GLU A 31 -9.29 -17.72 4.94
C GLU A 31 -8.10 -18.63 5.25
N VAL A 32 -7.90 -18.94 6.53
CA VAL A 32 -6.78 -19.79 6.99
C VAL A 32 -6.77 -21.15 6.29
N ALA A 33 -7.95 -21.72 5.97
CA ALA A 33 -8.08 -22.97 5.23
C ALA A 33 -7.40 -22.94 3.84
N ASN A 34 -7.30 -21.76 3.23
CA ASN A 34 -6.72 -21.56 1.91
C ASN A 34 -5.25 -21.10 1.95
N MET A 35 -4.67 -20.86 3.14
CA MET A 35 -3.32 -20.34 3.32
C MET A 35 -2.25 -21.16 2.59
N HIS A 36 -2.26 -22.49 2.74
CA HIS A 36 -1.27 -23.35 2.13
C HIS A 36 -1.30 -23.27 0.58
N ARG A 37 -2.51 -23.27 0.02
CA ARG A 37 -2.70 -23.13 -1.43
C ARG A 37 -2.25 -21.77 -1.94
N TYR A 38 -2.54 -20.71 -1.20
CA TYR A 38 -2.11 -19.35 -1.56
C TYR A 38 -0.59 -19.20 -1.49
N MET A 39 0.06 -19.74 -0.47
CA MET A 39 1.53 -19.75 -0.37
C MET A 39 2.18 -20.48 -1.55
N HIS A 40 1.59 -21.59 -2.00
CA HIS A 40 2.06 -22.26 -3.21
C HIS A 40 1.95 -21.35 -4.44
N LYS A 41 0.80 -20.68 -4.62
CA LYS A 41 0.60 -19.69 -5.70
C LYS A 41 1.64 -18.56 -5.65
N LEU A 42 1.96 -18.05 -4.46
CA LEU A 42 2.95 -17.00 -4.27
C LEU A 42 4.35 -17.41 -4.71
N HIS A 43 4.75 -18.66 -4.47
CA HIS A 43 6.06 -19.18 -4.89
C HIS A 43 6.11 -19.60 -6.37
N THR A 44 4.97 -19.90 -6.98
CA THR A 44 4.92 -20.24 -8.40
C THR A 44 5.06 -19.00 -9.29
N LYS A 45 5.73 -19.15 -10.43
CA LYS A 45 5.78 -18.12 -11.47
C LYS A 45 4.41 -17.94 -12.11
N GLN A 46 4.00 -16.70 -12.32
CA GLN A 46 2.72 -16.43 -12.97
C GLN A 46 2.78 -16.76 -14.47
N PRO A 47 1.71 -17.31 -15.07
CA PRO A 47 1.65 -17.54 -16.51
C PRO A 47 1.90 -16.23 -17.28
N GLY A 48 2.86 -16.23 -18.21
CA GLY A 48 3.21 -15.04 -19.00
C GLY A 48 4.10 -14.02 -18.28
N SER A 49 4.56 -14.30 -17.05
CA SER A 49 5.52 -13.47 -16.33
C SER A 49 6.70 -14.32 -15.84
N ASN A 50 7.88 -13.72 -15.78
CA ASN A 50 9.04 -14.34 -15.14
C ASN A 50 9.03 -14.20 -13.62
N LEU A 51 8.12 -13.38 -13.09
CA LEU A 51 7.98 -13.12 -11.66
C LEU A 51 7.08 -14.15 -11.00
N THR A 52 7.44 -14.48 -9.77
CA THR A 52 6.59 -15.20 -8.83
C THR A 52 5.38 -14.36 -8.44
N GLY A 53 4.35 -15.01 -7.89
CA GLY A 53 3.22 -14.29 -7.29
C GLY A 53 3.68 -13.31 -6.21
N MET A 54 4.63 -13.73 -5.38
CA MET A 54 5.21 -12.91 -4.31
C MET A 54 5.90 -11.66 -4.84
N GLU A 55 6.77 -11.79 -5.84
CA GLU A 55 7.46 -10.62 -6.43
C GLU A 55 6.48 -9.63 -7.07
N THR A 56 5.41 -10.15 -7.66
CA THR A 56 4.36 -9.34 -8.28
C THR A 56 3.62 -8.50 -7.23
N GLU A 57 3.21 -9.13 -6.13
CA GLU A 57 2.53 -8.45 -5.02
C GLU A 57 3.47 -7.47 -4.30
N PHE A 58 4.72 -7.87 -4.05
CA PHE A 58 5.71 -6.98 -3.43
C PHE A 58 5.99 -5.75 -4.29
N LYS A 59 6.08 -5.91 -5.62
CA LYS A 59 6.25 -4.78 -6.54
C LYS A 59 5.08 -3.79 -6.43
N ASN A 60 3.86 -4.27 -6.22
CA ASN A 60 2.71 -3.39 -6.00
C ASN A 60 2.85 -2.55 -4.73
N LEU A 61 3.36 -3.13 -3.63
CA LEU A 61 3.64 -2.38 -2.40
C LEU A 61 4.66 -1.26 -2.63
N THR A 62 5.70 -1.52 -3.43
CA THR A 62 6.74 -0.52 -3.73
C THR A 62 6.28 0.65 -4.61
N LYS A 63 5.10 0.54 -5.26
CA LYS A 63 4.52 1.63 -6.06
C LYS A 63 3.83 2.69 -5.20
N ILE A 64 3.53 2.38 -3.93
CA ILE A 64 2.88 3.31 -3.03
C ILE A 64 3.84 4.48 -2.77
N PRO A 65 3.48 5.72 -3.15
CA PRO A 65 4.37 6.86 -3.03
C PRO A 65 4.62 7.19 -1.55
N ILE A 66 5.88 7.46 -1.21
CA ILE A 66 6.24 7.94 0.12
C ILE A 66 5.90 9.43 0.22
N GLU A 67 4.97 9.77 1.12
CA GLU A 67 4.53 11.13 1.37
C GLU A 67 5.54 11.93 2.21
N LYS A 68 6.68 12.28 1.59
CA LYS A 68 7.79 13.01 2.25
C LYS A 68 7.35 14.29 2.98
N HIS A 69 6.26 14.91 2.54
CA HIS A 69 5.72 16.12 3.16
C HIS A 69 5.19 15.89 4.58
N HIS A 70 4.80 14.66 4.94
CA HIS A 70 4.40 14.26 6.29
C HIS A 70 5.59 13.87 7.19
N MET A 71 6.80 13.74 6.64
CA MET A 71 8.02 13.28 7.34
C MET A 71 8.94 14.43 7.79
N ARG A 72 8.43 15.66 7.91
CA ARG A 72 9.25 16.87 8.12
C ARG A 72 9.97 16.91 9.47
N SER A 73 9.36 16.38 10.53
CA SER A 73 9.88 16.50 11.90
C SER A 73 11.25 15.85 12.07
N GLY A 74 11.48 14.72 11.40
CA GLY A 74 12.77 14.02 11.42
C GLY A 74 13.88 14.78 10.68
N ASN A 75 13.53 15.67 9.76
CA ASN A 75 14.48 16.46 8.97
C ASN A 75 14.86 17.81 9.60
N LEU A 76 14.34 18.11 10.80
CA LEU A 76 14.74 19.31 11.54
C LEU A 76 16.20 19.18 12.00
N PRO A 77 17.00 20.26 11.98
CA PRO A 77 18.42 20.24 12.36
C PRO A 77 18.68 19.52 13.70
N ASP A 78 17.84 19.76 14.69
CA ASP A 78 17.96 19.18 16.04
C ASP A 78 17.63 17.67 16.11
N ASN A 79 17.01 17.14 15.05
CA ASN A 79 16.54 15.76 14.97
C ASN A 79 17.33 14.91 13.97
N ILE A 80 18.09 15.51 13.04
CA ILE A 80 18.87 14.77 12.04
C ILE A 80 19.83 13.77 12.69
N SER A 81 20.52 14.18 13.76
CA SER A 81 21.47 13.34 14.48
C SER A 81 20.82 12.17 15.23
N LYS A 82 19.50 12.22 15.44
CA LYS A 82 18.72 11.17 16.12
C LYS A 82 18.26 10.09 15.15
N ASN A 83 18.41 10.30 13.84
CA ASN A 83 17.98 9.35 12.82
C ASN A 83 19.11 8.38 12.48
N ARG A 84 18.88 7.08 12.71
CA ARG A 84 19.82 6.04 12.26
C ARG A 84 19.90 5.94 10.73
N VAL A 85 18.78 6.16 10.05
CA VAL A 85 18.66 6.10 8.59
C VAL A 85 17.79 7.26 8.11
N LEU A 86 18.35 8.16 7.28
CA LEU A 86 17.66 9.39 6.85
C LEU A 86 16.46 9.16 5.93
N GLN A 87 16.37 7.97 5.32
CA GLN A 87 15.26 7.59 4.43
C GLN A 87 14.07 6.99 5.19
N VAL A 88 14.26 6.60 6.46
CA VAL A 88 13.23 5.93 7.27
C VAL A 88 12.89 6.86 8.43
N LEU A 89 11.90 7.72 8.22
CA LEU A 89 11.45 8.71 9.21
C LEU A 89 9.96 8.50 9.51
N PRO A 90 9.50 8.81 10.74
CA PRO A 90 8.08 8.73 11.07
C PRO A 90 7.28 9.78 10.29
N CYS A 91 6.10 9.37 9.78
CA CYS A 91 5.06 10.30 9.35
C CYS A 91 4.38 10.91 10.57
N LYS A 92 3.97 12.17 10.45
CA LYS A 92 3.11 12.85 11.43
C LYS A 92 1.66 12.42 11.31
#